data_AF-W7TGR8-F1
#
_entry.id   AF-W7TGR8-F1
#
_cell.length_a   1.000
_cell.length_b   1.000
_cell.length_c   1.000
_cell.angle_alpha   90.00
_cell.angle_beta   90.00
_cell.angle_gamma   90.00
#
_symmetry.space_group_name_H-M   'P 1'
#
loop_
_entity.id
_entity.type
_entity.pdbx_description
1 polymer ?
#
loop_
_entity_poly.entity_id
_entity_poly.type
_entity_poly.pdbx_seq_one_letter_code
_entity_poly.pdbx_strand_id
1 'polypeptide(L)'
;MELGNGLEDAAVLMADEDPASALATLTEAVDVYLSLGATWDVMRADARVRKHGVRRGQRSRPETGWEALTGAELKVAVLVADGLSNPDIADRLFLSRRTVQTHVSYILVKLGALSRVEIARMAGQRDQLR
;
A
#
# COMPACT_ATOMS: atom_id res chain seq x y z
N MET A 1 17.15 13.66 -16.65
CA MET A 1 17.61 13.70 -15.24
C MET A 1 17.36 15.06 -14.60
N GLU A 2 17.62 16.20 -15.26
CA GLU A 2 17.43 17.54 -14.67
C GLU A 2 16.00 17.83 -14.17
N LEU A 3 14.97 17.40 -14.90
CA LEU A 3 13.57 17.63 -14.51
C LEU A 3 13.16 16.91 -13.20
N GLY A 4 13.62 15.67 -12.99
CA GLY A 4 13.30 14.92 -11.77
C GLY A 4 13.94 15.52 -10.52
N ASN A 5 15.17 16.05 -10.65
CA ASN A 5 15.89 16.67 -9.54
C ASN A 5 15.25 18.00 -9.11
N GLY A 6 14.78 18.82 -10.07
CA GLY A 6 14.08 20.07 -9.76
C GLY A 6 12.77 19.84 -9.00
N LEU A 7 12.00 18.81 -9.37
CA LEU A 7 10.78 18.41 -8.66
C LEU A 7 11.09 17.84 -7.27
N GLU A 8 12.16 17.05 -7.14
CA GLU A 8 12.64 16.55 -5.85
C GLU A 8 13.02 17.70 -4.90
N ASP A 9 13.74 18.72 -5.39
CA ASP A 9 14.14 19.88 -4.60
C ASP A 9 12.93 20.74 -4.18
N ALA A 10 11.98 20.97 -5.09
CA ALA A 10 10.74 21.68 -4.79
C ALA A 10 9.90 20.95 -3.73
N ALA A 11 9.79 19.62 -3.82
CA ALA A 11 9.06 18.82 -2.84
C ALA A 11 9.65 18.92 -1.43
N VAL A 12 10.98 19.04 -1.30
CA VAL A 12 11.65 19.23 0.00
C VAL A 12 11.36 20.62 0.56
N LEU A 13 11.41 21.66 -0.26
CA LEU A 13 11.13 23.04 0.19
C LEU A 13 9.69 23.21 0.70
N MET A 14 8.73 22.56 0.06
CA MET A 14 7.32 22.63 0.47
C MET A 14 6.98 21.76 1.67
N ALA A 15 7.85 20.83 2.08
CA ALA A 15 7.47 19.75 2.99
C ALA A 15 7.05 20.21 4.39
N ASP A 16 7.59 21.32 4.89
CA ASP A 16 7.28 21.85 6.22
C ASP A 16 6.07 22.81 6.21
N GLU A 17 5.78 23.46 5.08
CA GLU A 17 4.72 24.47 4.94
C GLU A 17 3.42 23.88 4.38
N ASP A 18 3.54 23.02 3.37
CA ASP A 18 2.43 22.35 2.69
C ASP A 18 2.79 20.88 2.34
N PRO A 19 2.59 19.96 3.29
CA PRO A 19 2.85 18.54 3.10
C PRO A 19 2.07 17.91 1.92
N ALA A 20 0.91 18.47 1.55
CA ALA A 20 0.08 17.95 0.47
C ALA A 20 0.69 18.30 -0.90
N SER A 21 1.11 19.55 -1.09
CA SER A 21 1.80 19.98 -2.31
C SER A 21 3.18 19.36 -2.45
N ALA A 22 3.91 19.17 -1.34
CA ALA A 22 5.16 18.43 -1.31
C ALA A 22 4.98 16.98 -1.79
N LEU A 23 3.91 16.31 -1.36
CA LEU A 23 3.60 14.94 -1.78
C LEU A 23 3.24 14.84 -3.27
N ALA A 24 2.44 15.79 -3.79
CA ALA A 24 2.08 15.84 -5.20
C ALA A 24 3.35 15.99 -6.08
N THR A 25 4.20 16.94 -5.73
CA THR A 25 5.44 17.24 -6.45
C THR A 25 6.45 16.09 -6.39
N LEU A 26 6.57 15.44 -5.22
CA LEU A 26 7.37 14.23 -5.07
C LEU A 26 6.84 13.08 -5.94
N THR A 27 5.52 12.97 -6.10
CA THR A 27 4.90 11.94 -6.94
C THR A 27 5.30 12.14 -8.41
N GLU A 28 5.24 13.38 -8.89
CA GLU A 28 5.71 13.72 -10.25
C GLU A 28 7.20 13.44 -10.45
N ALA A 29 8.06 13.80 -9.48
CA ALA A 29 9.50 13.51 -9.52
C ALA A 29 9.77 12.01 -9.67
N VAL A 30 9.04 11.20 -8.90
CA VAL A 30 9.20 9.74 -8.95
C VAL A 30 8.68 9.14 -10.25
N ASP A 31 7.57 9.65 -10.80
CA ASP A 31 7.08 9.15 -12.09
C ASP A 31 8.11 9.38 -13.22
N VAL A 32 8.78 10.54 -13.20
CA VAL A 32 9.94 10.81 -14.07
C VAL A 32 11.05 9.79 -13.84
N TYR A 33 11.46 9.54 -12.59
CA TYR A 33 12.51 8.58 -12.29
C TYR A 33 12.15 7.13 -12.69
N LEU A 34 10.91 6.71 -12.48
CA LEU A 34 10.43 5.39 -12.89
C LEU A 34 10.43 5.22 -14.40
N SER A 35 10.01 6.24 -15.16
CA SER A 35 10.06 6.23 -16.63
C SER A 35 11.49 6.07 -17.19
N LEU A 36 12.49 6.48 -16.40
CA LEU A 36 13.91 6.40 -16.72
C LEU A 36 14.60 5.13 -16.15
N GLY A 37 13.86 4.27 -15.44
CA GLY A 37 14.43 3.10 -14.75
C GLY A 37 15.35 3.47 -13.57
N ALA A 38 15.26 4.70 -13.08
CA ALA A 38 16.14 5.29 -12.09
C ALA A 38 15.67 4.97 -10.65
N THR A 39 15.67 3.68 -10.30
CA THR A 39 15.12 3.21 -9.01
C THR A 39 15.84 3.78 -7.78
N TRP A 40 17.14 4.08 -7.88
CA TRP A 40 17.87 4.74 -6.79
C TRP A 40 17.35 6.18 -6.61
N ASP A 41 17.20 6.96 -7.67
CA ASP A 41 16.68 8.33 -7.54
C ASP A 41 15.29 8.39 -6.86
N VAL A 42 14.44 7.38 -7.05
CA VAL A 42 13.19 7.22 -6.29
C VAL A 42 13.42 7.06 -4.78
N MET A 43 14.32 6.14 -4.38
CA MET A 43 14.62 5.90 -2.97
C MET A 43 15.27 7.14 -2.32
N ARG A 44 16.08 7.89 -3.07
CA ARG A 44 16.70 9.15 -2.62
C ARG A 44 15.65 10.21 -2.37
N ALA A 45 14.77 10.45 -3.34
CA ALA A 45 13.70 11.45 -3.25
C ALA A 45 12.77 11.14 -2.05
N ASP A 46 12.32 9.90 -1.92
CA ASP A 46 11.52 9.44 -0.78
C ASP A 46 12.25 9.65 0.56
N ALA A 47 13.57 9.42 0.62
CA ALA A 47 14.34 9.59 1.86
C ALA A 47 14.48 11.06 2.29
N ARG A 48 14.54 12.00 1.33
CA ARG A 48 14.68 13.43 1.62
C ARG A 48 13.43 14.01 2.26
N VAL A 49 12.27 13.81 1.64
CA VAL A 49 10.99 14.34 2.13
C VAL A 49 10.53 13.67 3.44
N ARG A 50 10.95 12.41 3.70
CA ARG A 50 10.66 11.69 4.96
C ARG A 50 11.16 12.41 6.19
N LYS A 51 12.27 13.16 6.09
CA LYS A 51 12.83 13.94 7.20
C LYS A 51 11.88 15.04 7.67
N HIS A 52 10.96 15.45 6.80
CA HIS A 52 9.97 16.49 7.02
C HIS A 52 8.56 15.91 7.29
N GLY A 53 8.47 14.60 7.60
CA GLY A 53 7.19 13.94 7.86
C GLY A 53 6.36 13.60 6.63
N VAL A 54 6.75 14.09 5.44
CA VAL A 54 6.11 13.75 4.17
C VAL A 54 6.51 12.34 3.76
N ARG A 55 5.52 11.48 3.59
CA ARG A 55 5.72 10.13 3.07
C ARG A 55 4.92 10.03 1.79
N ARG A 56 5.59 9.71 0.69
CA ARG A 56 4.93 9.06 -0.44
C ARG A 56 4.42 7.73 0.08
N GLY A 57 3.20 7.74 0.65
CA GLY A 57 2.48 6.52 0.90
C GLY A 57 2.52 5.72 -0.39
N GLN A 58 2.82 4.41 -0.30
CA GLN A 58 2.76 3.51 -1.45
C GLN A 58 1.53 3.89 -2.27
N ARG A 59 1.71 4.46 -3.48
CA ARG A 59 0.69 4.80 -4.48
C ARG A 59 -0.71 4.95 -3.88
N SER A 60 -1.21 6.19 -3.66
CA SER A 60 -2.55 6.49 -3.12
C SER A 60 -3.47 5.28 -3.20
N ARG A 61 -3.41 4.46 -2.15
CA ARG A 61 -3.99 3.13 -2.21
C ARG A 61 -5.49 3.36 -2.08
N PRO A 62 -6.33 2.86 -2.98
CA PRO A 62 -7.77 3.05 -2.89
C PRO A 62 -8.24 2.76 -1.47
N GLU A 63 -9.21 3.52 -0.96
CA GLU A 63 -9.73 3.27 0.38
C GLU A 63 -10.47 1.92 0.47
N THR A 64 -11.00 1.45 -0.67
CA THR A 64 -11.79 0.23 -0.79
C THR A 64 -11.37 -0.65 -1.97
N GLY A 65 -11.77 -1.92 -1.93
CA GLY A 65 -11.47 -2.93 -2.93
C GLY A 65 -10.16 -3.68 -2.68
N TRP A 66 -9.83 -4.62 -3.57
CA TRP A 66 -8.67 -5.50 -3.42
C TRP A 66 -7.33 -4.75 -3.46
N GLU A 67 -7.29 -3.64 -4.20
CA GLU A 67 -6.11 -2.77 -4.27
C GLU A 67 -5.89 -2.00 -2.96
N ALA A 68 -6.93 -1.85 -2.13
CA ALA A 68 -6.90 -1.24 -0.79
C ALA A 68 -6.17 -2.09 0.26
N LEU A 69 -5.93 -3.37 -0.03
CA LEU A 69 -5.22 -4.26 0.88
C LEU A 69 -3.71 -3.98 0.85
N THR A 70 -3.12 -3.90 2.03
CA THR A 70 -1.68 -3.98 2.22
C THR A 70 -1.17 -5.37 1.84
N GLY A 71 0.15 -5.50 1.62
CA GLY A 71 0.73 -6.81 1.32
C GLY A 71 0.48 -7.87 2.41
N ALA A 72 0.39 -7.47 3.69
CA ALA A 72 0.05 -8.37 4.80
C ALA A 72 -1.43 -8.77 4.78
N GLU A 73 -2.34 -7.81 4.58
CA GLU A 73 -3.77 -8.07 4.46
C GLU A 73 -4.09 -8.94 3.24
N LEU A 74 -3.41 -8.72 2.11
CA LEU A 74 -3.59 -9.55 0.91
C LEU A 74 -3.19 -11.01 1.19
N LYS A 75 -2.06 -11.25 1.87
CA LYS A 75 -1.65 -12.60 2.27
C LYS A 75 -2.69 -13.27 3.15
N VAL A 76 -3.22 -12.54 4.14
CA VAL A 76 -4.29 -13.06 5.02
C VAL A 76 -5.56 -13.33 4.22
N ALA A 77 -5.98 -12.43 3.34
CA ALA A 77 -7.19 -12.59 2.52
C ALA A 77 -7.11 -13.80 1.60
N VAL A 78 -5.95 -14.07 1.00
CA VAL A 78 -5.71 -15.28 0.18
C VAL A 78 -5.85 -16.54 1.03
N LEU A 79 -5.23 -16.60 2.21
CA LEU A 79 -5.34 -17.78 3.08
C LEU A 79 -6.77 -17.98 3.61
N VAL A 80 -7.52 -16.90 3.83
CA VAL A 80 -8.95 -16.97 4.16
C VAL A 80 -9.75 -17.57 2.98
N ALA A 81 -9.43 -17.17 1.75
CA ALA A 81 -10.04 -17.72 0.54
C ALA A 81 -9.71 -19.21 0.34
N ASP A 82 -8.52 -19.64 0.73
CA ASP A 82 -8.11 -21.05 0.80
C ASP A 82 -8.81 -21.84 1.92
N GLY A 83 -9.64 -21.18 2.74
CA GLY A 83 -10.44 -21.82 3.80
C GLY A 83 -9.75 -21.94 5.15
N LEU A 84 -8.55 -21.40 5.33
CA LEU A 84 -7.80 -21.54 6.59
C LEU A 84 -8.44 -20.77 7.75
N SER A 85 -8.37 -21.32 8.96
CA SER A 85 -8.84 -20.64 10.18
C SER A 85 -7.83 -19.60 10.67
N ASN A 86 -8.25 -18.66 11.53
CA ASN A 86 -7.33 -17.65 12.10
C ASN A 86 -6.13 -18.29 12.85
N PRO A 87 -6.31 -19.39 13.63
CA PRO A 87 -5.19 -20.18 14.13
C PRO A 87 -4.24 -20.69 13.05
N ASP A 88 -4.74 -21.31 11.99
CA ASP A 88 -3.90 -21.87 10.92
C ASP A 88 -3.11 -20.76 10.19
N ILE A 89 -3.76 -19.62 9.96
CA ILE A 89 -3.13 -18.43 9.35
C ILE A 89 -2.05 -17.86 10.29
N ALA A 90 -2.33 -17.81 11.60
CA ALA A 90 -1.39 -17.33 12.61
C ALA A 90 -0.13 -18.20 12.62
N ASP A 91 -0.30 -19.52 12.61
CA ASP A 91 0.81 -20.48 12.57
C ASP A 91 1.61 -20.35 11.27
N ARG A 92 0.93 -20.22 10.12
CA ARG A 92 1.58 -20.12 8.81
C ARG A 92 2.33 -18.80 8.58
N LEU A 93 1.85 -17.70 9.16
CA LEU A 93 2.46 -16.38 9.03
C LEU A 93 3.35 -16.01 10.22
N PHE A 94 3.50 -16.91 11.21
CA PHE A 94 4.22 -16.65 12.47
C PHE A 94 3.69 -15.39 13.20
N LEU A 95 2.37 -15.25 13.27
CA LEU A 95 1.67 -14.14 13.91
C LEU A 95 0.82 -14.61 15.09
N SER A 96 0.37 -13.69 15.93
CA SER A 96 -0.63 -14.02 16.94
C SER A 96 -2.02 -14.17 16.32
N ARG A 97 -2.87 -15.03 16.90
CA ARG A 97 -4.30 -15.14 16.51
C ARG A 97 -5.03 -13.80 16.54
N ARG A 98 -4.69 -12.95 17.51
CA ARG A 98 -5.27 -11.60 17.63
C ARG A 98 -4.84 -10.69 16.49
N THR A 99 -3.58 -10.75 16.07
CA THR A 99 -3.07 -10.03 14.90
C THR A 99 -3.81 -10.43 13.62
N VAL A 100 -4.02 -11.74 13.42
CA VAL A 100 -4.80 -12.24 12.27
C VAL A 100 -6.24 -11.76 12.33
N GLN A 101 -6.88 -11.80 13.50
CA GLN A 101 -8.25 -11.30 13.68
C GLN A 101 -8.34 -9.81 13.31
N THR A 102 -7.38 -8.99 13.75
CA THR A 102 -7.29 -7.58 13.38
C THR A 102 -7.15 -7.39 11.88
N HIS A 103 -6.29 -8.16 11.21
CA HIS A 103 -6.17 -8.10 9.76
C HIS A 103 -7.47 -8.49 9.05
N VAL A 104 -8.15 -9.55 9.49
CA VAL A 104 -9.46 -9.95 8.93
C VAL A 104 -10.49 -8.84 9.09
N SER A 105 -10.56 -8.18 10.25
CA SER A 105 -11.45 -7.04 10.45
C SER A 105 -11.18 -5.89 9.47
N TYR A 106 -9.91 -5.53 9.24
CA TYR A 106 -9.56 -4.50 8.27
C TYR A 106 -9.87 -4.91 6.83
N ILE A 107 -9.65 -6.18 6.48
CA ILE A 107 -9.98 -6.72 5.16
C ILE A 107 -11.49 -6.63 4.91
N LEU A 108 -12.33 -7.00 5.87
CA LEU A 108 -13.79 -6.89 5.76
C LEU A 108 -14.21 -5.46 5.44
N VAL A 109 -13.68 -4.49 6.18
CA VAL A 109 -13.97 -3.06 5.97
C VAL A 109 -13.53 -2.62 4.57
N LYS A 110 -12.28 -2.91 4.19
CA LYS A 110 -11.71 -2.50 2.90
C LYS A 110 -12.41 -3.14 1.71
N LEU A 111 -12.84 -4.39 1.83
CA LEU A 111 -13.55 -5.09 0.76
C LEU A 111 -15.07 -4.82 0.78
N GLY A 112 -15.59 -4.16 1.82
CA GLY A 112 -17.04 -4.06 2.02
C GLY A 112 -17.71 -5.43 2.23
N ALA A 113 -16.95 -6.42 2.71
CA ALA A 113 -17.44 -7.78 2.94
C ALA A 113 -18.06 -7.90 4.33
N LEU A 114 -19.19 -8.59 4.44
CA LEU A 114 -19.93 -8.82 5.68
C LEU A 114 -19.43 -10.06 6.42
N SER A 115 -18.70 -10.94 5.76
CA SER A 115 -18.20 -12.18 6.36
C SER A 115 -16.93 -12.70 5.71
N ARG A 116 -16.22 -13.58 6.43
CA ARG A 116 -15.06 -14.31 5.89
C ARG A 116 -15.41 -15.16 4.65
N VAL A 117 -16.65 -15.66 4.59
CA VAL A 117 -17.13 -16.45 3.46
C VAL A 117 -17.29 -15.55 2.24
N GLU A 118 -17.74 -14.31 2.46
CA GLU A 118 -17.82 -13.31 1.40
C GLU A 118 -16.44 -12.90 0.87
N ILE A 119 -15.41 -12.79 1.73
CA ILE A 119 -14.02 -12.60 1.29
C ILE A 119 -13.61 -13.71 0.32
N ALA A 120 -13.86 -14.98 0.67
CA ALA A 120 -13.54 -16.13 -0.18
C ALA A 120 -14.29 -16.09 -1.52
N ARG A 121 -15.58 -15.76 -1.49
CA ARG A 121 -16.40 -15.59 -2.70
C ARG A 121 -15.84 -14.49 -3.62
N MET A 122 -15.50 -13.33 -3.05
CA MET A 122 -14.94 -12.20 -3.80
C MET A 122 -13.55 -12.53 -4.39
N ALA A 123 -12.75 -13.33 -3.70
CA ALA A 123 -11.45 -13.79 -4.19
C ALA A 123 -11.61 -14.69 -5.43
N GLY A 124 -12.55 -15.64 -5.37
CA GLY A 124 -12.86 -16.51 -6.52
C GLY A 124 -13.36 -15.73 -7.74
N GLN A 125 -14.17 -14.69 -7.54
CA GLN A 125 -14.61 -13.80 -8.63
C GLN A 125 -13.45 -13.00 -9.24
N ARG A 126 -12.50 -12.55 -8.40
CA ARG A 126 -11.32 -11.82 -8.86
C ARG A 126 -10.40 -12.69 -9.71
N ASP A 127 -10.22 -13.96 -9.36
CA ASP A 127 -9.35 -14.88 -10.11
C ASP A 127 -9.93 -15.25 -11.48
N GLN A 128 -11.26 -15.20 -11.64
CA GLN A 128 -11.93 -15.39 -12.94
C GLN A 128 -11.80 -14.19 -13.89
N LEU A 129 -11.44 -13.01 -13.36
CA LEU A 129 -11.33 -11.74 -14.10
C LEU A 129 -9.88 -11.40 -14.50
N ARG A 130 -8.92 -12.28 -14.21
CA ARG A 130 -7.50 -12.14 -14.55
C ARG A 130 -7.09 -13.11 -15.64
#